data_AF-A0A670Z6L0-F1
#
_entry.id   AF-A0A670Z6L0-F1
#
_cell.length_a   1.000
_cell.length_b   1.000
_cell.length_c   1.000
_cell.angle_alpha   90.00
_cell.angle_beta   90.00
_cell.angle_gamma   90.00
#
_symmetry.space_group_name_H-M   'P 1'
#
loop_
_entity.id
_entity.type
_entity.pdbx_description
1 polymer ?
#
loop_
_entity_poly.entity_id
_entity_poly.type
_entity_poly.pdbx_seq_one_letter_code
_entity_poly.pdbx_strand_id
1 'polypeptide(L)'
;MRKEIKFSSYRKVPILLIDTESALQLNDSSVIISAIKSYLISRKSLEEIASYYPSIKAINSEGKEVNDFGNKYWLMLDSKEALCVYPVEEARKEEMKWRKWVDDRLVHLISPNVYRTPGESLASFDYIVREGKFGLVEGFFAKYVGAAAMFFVSKRLKKRHHMRDDVRQDLYEAVDDWMKAVGKHRKFMGGDHPNLADLAVYGVLRVMEGLEAFGDVMEHTKIQPWYRRVEDAIGQGEAASWARC
;
A
#
# COMPACT_ATOMS: atom_id res chain seq x y z
N MET A 1 -18.18 4.24 -16.13
CA MET A 1 -17.22 3.45 -15.31
C MET A 1 -17.33 3.86 -13.85
N ARG A 2 -17.14 2.94 -12.90
CA ARG A 2 -17.42 3.03 -11.43
C ARG A 2 -18.85 2.70 -10.99
N LYS A 3 -19.50 1.70 -11.60
CA LYS A 3 -20.79 1.20 -11.08
C LYS A 3 -20.65 0.58 -9.67
N GLU A 4 -19.50 -0.04 -9.41
CA GLU A 4 -19.25 -0.80 -8.18
C GLU A 4 -19.22 0.03 -6.90
N ILE A 5 -18.81 1.31 -6.97
CA ILE A 5 -18.74 2.20 -5.79
C ILE A 5 -19.84 3.26 -5.78
N LYS A 6 -20.93 3.06 -6.53
CA LYS A 6 -22.04 4.03 -6.58
C LYS A 6 -22.74 4.22 -5.24
N PHE A 7 -22.70 3.22 -4.36
CA PHE A 7 -23.30 3.26 -3.03
C PHE A 7 -22.62 4.25 -2.09
N SER A 8 -21.34 4.60 -2.33
CA SER A 8 -20.54 5.45 -1.45
C SER A 8 -20.44 6.87 -1.99
N SER A 9 -20.39 7.89 -1.13
CA SER A 9 -20.03 9.27 -1.53
C SER A 9 -18.53 9.40 -1.81
N TYR A 10 -17.69 8.54 -1.22
CA TYR A 10 -16.26 8.45 -1.48
C TYR A 10 -16.00 7.80 -2.85
N ARG A 11 -15.22 8.49 -3.68
CA ARG A 11 -15.03 8.12 -5.11
C ARG A 11 -13.70 7.43 -5.39
N LYS A 12 -12.97 6.96 -4.38
CA LYS A 12 -11.74 6.18 -4.53
C LYS A 12 -11.92 4.78 -3.91
N VAL A 13 -10.99 3.89 -4.19
CA VAL A 13 -10.88 2.55 -3.60
C VAL A 13 -9.52 2.42 -2.90
N PRO A 14 -9.36 1.55 -1.89
CA PRO A 14 -10.38 0.65 -1.33
C PRO A 14 -11.42 1.36 -0.45
N ILE A 15 -12.57 0.70 -0.27
CA ILE A 15 -13.63 1.03 0.69
C ILE A 15 -13.94 -0.26 1.45
N LEU A 16 -14.01 -0.19 2.78
CA LEU A 16 -14.41 -1.31 3.63
C LEU A 16 -15.74 -0.98 4.30
N LEU A 17 -16.76 -1.79 4.03
CA LEU A 17 -18.04 -1.76 4.74
C LEU A 17 -18.03 -2.81 5.82
N ILE A 18 -18.44 -2.43 7.02
CA ILE A 18 -18.44 -3.28 8.21
C ILE A 18 -19.85 -3.28 8.75
N ASP A 19 -20.41 -4.48 8.82
CA ASP A 19 -21.77 -4.71 9.30
C ASP A 19 -21.73 -4.68 10.83
N THR A 20 -21.96 -3.50 11.40
CA THR A 20 -22.25 -3.29 12.83
C THR A 20 -23.73 -2.88 12.96
N GLU A 21 -24.21 -2.59 14.17
CA GLU A 21 -25.60 -2.12 14.38
C GLU A 21 -25.93 -0.87 13.53
N SER A 22 -24.93 -0.07 13.20
CA SER A 22 -24.99 0.98 12.18
C SER A 22 -23.91 0.74 11.13
N ALA A 23 -24.28 0.28 9.92
CA ALA A 23 -23.34 0.00 8.83
C ALA A 23 -22.22 1.07 8.72
N LEU A 24 -21.00 0.68 9.08
CA LEU A 24 -19.85 1.58 9.16
C LEU A 24 -19.03 1.46 7.87
N GLN A 25 -18.71 2.61 7.26
CA GLN A 25 -17.85 2.66 6.08
C GLN A 25 -16.51 3.31 6.41
N LEU A 26 -15.44 2.54 6.27
CA LEU A 26 -14.06 3.04 6.32
C LEU A 26 -13.55 3.28 4.90
N ASN A 27 -12.89 4.41 4.70
CA ASN A 27 -12.31 4.84 3.42
C ASN A 27 -10.82 5.08 3.61
N ASP A 28 -10.06 5.13 2.51
CA ASP A 28 -8.59 5.23 2.50
C ASP A 28 -7.90 3.97 3.05
N SER A 29 -6.95 3.42 2.29
CA SER A 29 -6.29 2.17 2.65
C SER A 29 -5.52 2.27 3.97
N SER A 30 -4.85 3.39 4.21
CA SER A 30 -4.04 3.60 5.41
C SER A 30 -4.91 3.80 6.65
N VAL A 31 -6.05 4.49 6.51
CA VAL A 31 -7.07 4.60 7.57
C VAL A 31 -7.73 3.27 7.87
N ILE A 32 -8.17 2.52 6.86
CA ILE A 32 -8.76 1.19 7.05
C ILE A 32 -7.82 0.32 7.88
N ILE A 33 -6.54 0.23 7.50
CA ILE A 33 -5.55 -0.57 8.21
C ILE A 33 -5.34 -0.05 9.64
N SER A 34 -5.21 1.26 9.85
CA SER A 34 -5.01 1.84 11.19
C SER A 34 -6.20 1.63 12.11
N ALA A 35 -7.42 1.82 11.60
CA ALA A 35 -8.66 1.65 12.37
C ALA A 35 -8.86 0.18 12.76
N ILE A 36 -8.72 -0.74 11.81
CA ILE A 36 -8.84 -2.18 12.08
C ILE A 36 -7.75 -2.65 13.04
N LYS A 37 -6.48 -2.24 12.85
CA LYS A 37 -5.41 -2.63 13.77
C LYS A 37 -5.65 -2.08 15.18
N SER A 38 -6.12 -0.83 15.30
CA SER A 38 -6.48 -0.25 16.61
C SER A 38 -7.63 -1.02 17.26
N TYR A 39 -8.62 -1.45 16.48
CA TYR A 39 -9.77 -2.22 16.96
C TYR A 39 -9.39 -3.64 17.41
N LEU A 40 -8.46 -4.28 16.72
CA LEU A 40 -8.00 -5.62 17.08
C LEU A 40 -7.23 -5.67 18.42
N ILE A 41 -6.67 -4.54 18.85
CA ILE A 41 -5.86 -4.45 20.07
C ILE A 41 -6.64 -3.80 21.21
N SER A 42 -7.34 -2.70 20.91
CA SER A 42 -8.06 -1.94 21.93
C SER A 42 -9.44 -2.51 22.21
N ARG A 43 -10.01 -2.15 23.36
CA ARG A 43 -11.39 -2.51 23.71
C ARG A 43 -12.44 -1.51 23.18
N LYS A 44 -12.03 -0.54 22.37
CA LYS A 44 -12.90 0.54 21.86
C LYS A 44 -13.80 0.01 20.74
N SER A 45 -14.96 0.64 20.56
CA SER A 45 -15.80 0.32 19.40
C SER A 45 -15.17 0.84 18.11
N LEU A 46 -15.53 0.23 16.98
CA LEU A 46 -14.96 0.64 15.71
C LEU A 46 -15.47 2.02 15.27
N GLU A 47 -16.68 2.40 15.67
CA GLU A 47 -17.26 3.73 15.45
C GLU A 47 -16.48 4.81 16.20
N GLU A 48 -16.10 4.54 17.46
CA GLU A 48 -15.24 5.43 18.24
C GLU A 48 -13.88 5.59 17.56
N ILE A 49 -13.25 4.47 17.18
CA ILE A 49 -11.95 4.48 16.51
C ILE A 49 -12.00 5.24 15.19
N ALA A 50 -13.05 5.01 14.38
CA ALA A 50 -13.24 5.69 13.10
C ALA A 50 -13.34 7.22 13.24
N SER A 51 -13.93 7.70 14.35
CA SER A 51 -14.06 9.14 14.62
C SER A 51 -12.70 9.86 14.76
N TYR A 52 -11.64 9.14 15.12
CA TYR A 52 -10.29 9.70 15.26
C TYR A 52 -9.53 9.86 13.94
N TYR A 53 -10.11 9.44 12.82
CA TYR A 53 -9.57 9.60 11.46
C TYR A 53 -10.46 10.55 10.64
N PRO A 54 -10.55 11.84 11.00
CA PRO A 54 -11.44 12.76 10.32
C PRO A 54 -10.97 13.03 8.89
N SER A 55 -11.92 13.17 7.96
CA SER A 55 -11.63 13.72 6.63
C SER A 55 -11.23 15.19 6.78
N ILE A 56 -10.07 15.54 6.26
CA ILE A 56 -9.54 16.91 6.24
C ILE A 56 -9.33 17.36 4.80
N LYS A 57 -9.44 18.67 4.57
CA LYS A 57 -9.06 19.27 3.30
C LYS A 57 -7.55 19.52 3.32
N ALA A 58 -6.84 18.95 2.36
CA ALA A 58 -5.41 19.13 2.18
C ALA A 58 -5.11 19.66 0.78
N ILE A 59 -4.00 20.36 0.61
CA ILE A 59 -3.51 20.77 -0.71
C ILE A 59 -2.46 19.75 -1.13
N ASN A 60 -2.65 19.09 -2.27
CA ASN A 60 -1.68 18.14 -2.79
C ASN A 60 -0.45 18.85 -3.41
N SER A 61 0.54 18.08 -3.85
CA SER A 61 1.73 18.59 -4.54
C SER A 61 1.45 19.38 -5.84
N GLU A 62 0.21 19.36 -6.33
CA GLU A 62 -0.24 20.05 -7.54
C GLU A 62 -1.04 21.33 -7.21
N GLY A 63 -1.11 21.73 -5.94
CA GLY A 63 -1.88 22.92 -5.51
C GLY A 63 -3.39 22.69 -5.51
N LYS A 64 -3.86 21.45 -5.67
CA LYS A 64 -5.28 21.11 -5.70
C LYS A 64 -5.77 20.70 -4.31
N GLU A 65 -6.93 21.22 -3.92
CA GLU A 65 -7.64 20.76 -2.74
C GLU A 65 -8.12 19.31 -2.93
N VAL A 66 -7.68 18.44 -2.03
CA VAL A 66 -8.02 17.03 -1.97
C VAL A 66 -8.50 16.67 -0.56
N ASN A 67 -9.43 15.74 -0.47
CA ASN A 67 -9.76 15.13 0.81
C ASN A 67 -8.65 14.15 1.19
N ASP A 68 -8.04 14.38 2.34
CA ASP A 68 -7.11 13.48 3.02
C ASP A 68 -7.69 13.11 4.40
N PHE A 69 -7.01 12.25 5.15
CA PHE A 69 -7.47 11.81 6.46
C PHE A 69 -6.45 12.15 7.54
N GLY A 70 -6.92 12.82 8.58
CA GLY A 70 -6.15 13.09 9.79
C GLY A 70 -5.73 11.77 10.45
N ASN A 71 -4.54 11.76 11.04
CA ASN A 71 -4.01 10.65 11.83
C ASN A 71 -3.90 9.30 11.09
N LYS A 72 -4.02 9.23 9.75
CA LYS A 72 -4.13 7.96 9.00
C LYS A 72 -3.03 6.93 9.24
N TYR A 73 -1.84 7.35 9.70
CA TYR A 73 -0.74 6.43 10.06
C TYR A 73 -0.60 6.15 11.57
N TRP A 74 -1.39 6.80 12.43
CA TRP A 74 -1.35 6.65 13.88
C TRP A 74 -2.39 5.62 14.36
N LEU A 75 -1.97 4.67 15.19
CA LEU A 75 -2.89 3.76 15.87
C LEU A 75 -3.47 4.39 17.14
N MET A 76 -4.78 4.25 17.37
CA MET A 76 -5.50 4.93 18.47
C MET A 76 -5.49 4.13 19.78
N LEU A 77 -4.28 3.74 20.18
CA LEU A 77 -3.99 2.92 21.35
C LEU A 77 -3.66 3.76 22.59
N ASP A 78 -4.06 3.29 23.77
CA ASP A 78 -3.60 3.82 25.05
C ASP A 78 -2.13 3.45 25.34
N SER A 79 -1.57 3.94 26.46
CA SER A 79 -0.15 3.71 26.77
C SER A 79 0.21 2.25 27.01
N LYS A 80 -0.69 1.43 27.58
CA LYS A 80 -0.43 0.01 27.86
C LYS A 80 -0.54 -0.81 26.58
N GLU A 81 -1.57 -0.55 25.79
CA GLU A 81 -1.79 -1.15 24.47
C GLU A 81 -0.62 -0.80 23.53
N ALA A 82 -0.18 0.46 23.51
CA ALA A 82 0.94 0.89 22.70
C ALA A 82 2.25 0.20 23.11
N LEU A 83 2.51 0.00 24.41
CA LEU A 83 3.72 -0.68 24.88
C LEU A 83 3.75 -2.17 24.50
N CYS A 84 2.59 -2.80 24.43
CA CYS A 84 2.46 -4.18 23.97
C CYS A 84 2.80 -4.34 22.47
N VAL A 85 2.41 -3.37 21.64
CA VAL A 85 2.65 -3.41 20.18
C VAL A 85 4.03 -2.87 19.82
N TYR A 86 4.44 -1.81 20.51
CA TYR A 86 5.70 -1.10 20.29
C TYR A 86 6.48 -1.05 21.62
N PRO A 87 7.51 -1.90 21.79
CA PRO A 87 8.30 -1.92 23.02
C PRO A 87 8.98 -0.58 23.35
N VAL A 88 9.22 0.26 22.33
CA VAL A 88 9.82 1.59 22.44
C VAL A 88 9.07 2.61 21.57
N GLU A 89 9.01 3.86 21.99
CA GLU A 89 8.25 4.92 21.30
C GLU A 89 8.80 5.18 19.88
N GLU A 90 10.10 5.03 19.71
CA GLU A 90 10.80 5.18 18.43
C GLU A 90 10.28 4.19 17.38
N ALA A 91 9.94 2.95 17.78
CA ALA A 91 9.43 1.92 16.86
C ALA A 91 8.08 2.33 16.27
N ARG A 92 7.22 2.97 17.07
CA ARG A 92 5.94 3.52 16.60
C ARG A 92 6.15 4.64 15.58
N LYS A 93 7.06 5.58 15.88
CA LYS A 93 7.40 6.69 14.97
C LYS A 93 8.06 6.19 13.68
N GLU A 94 8.89 5.15 13.77
CA GLU A 94 9.54 4.52 12.64
C GLU A 94 8.51 3.85 11.70
N GLU A 95 7.58 3.06 12.26
CA GLU A 95 6.51 2.46 11.47
C GLU A 95 5.70 3.53 10.71
N MET A 96 5.28 4.59 11.41
CA MET A 96 4.52 5.69 10.79
C MET A 96 5.28 6.36 9.65
N LYS A 97 6.58 6.62 9.86
CA LYS A 97 7.45 7.23 8.85
C LYS A 97 7.47 6.38 7.59
N TRP A 98 7.62 5.06 7.73
CA TRP A 98 7.70 4.16 6.59
C TRP A 98 6.36 3.92 5.91
N ARG A 99 5.25 3.88 6.65
CA ARG A 99 3.90 3.86 6.07
C ARG A 99 3.63 5.11 5.22
N LYS A 100 4.03 6.28 5.72
CA LYS A 100 3.97 7.52 4.94
C LYS A 100 4.86 7.48 3.70
N TRP A 101 6.08 6.98 3.85
CA TRP A 101 7.02 6.84 2.73
C TRP A 101 6.50 5.91 1.62
N VAL A 102 5.75 4.86 1.97
CA VAL A 102 5.10 3.99 0.98
C VAL A 102 4.15 4.79 0.10
N ASP A 103 3.24 5.56 0.70
CA ASP A 103 2.24 6.35 0.00
C ASP A 103 2.84 7.56 -0.75
N ASP A 104 3.91 8.15 -0.22
CA ASP A 104 4.54 9.37 -0.78
C ASP A 104 5.64 9.10 -1.81
N ARG A 105 6.27 7.90 -1.80
CA ARG A 105 7.39 7.54 -2.69
C ARG A 105 7.14 6.22 -3.41
N LEU A 106 7.00 5.12 -2.69
CA LEU A 106 7.06 3.77 -3.28
C LEU A 106 5.95 3.55 -4.31
N VAL A 107 4.71 3.90 -3.99
CA VAL A 107 3.57 3.71 -4.90
C VAL A 107 3.74 4.44 -6.23
N HIS A 108 4.41 5.60 -6.22
CA HIS A 108 4.62 6.39 -7.42
C HIS A 108 5.63 5.76 -8.38
N LEU A 109 6.48 4.83 -7.91
CA LEU A 109 7.46 4.09 -8.70
C LEU A 109 6.82 2.94 -9.49
N ILE A 110 5.65 2.43 -9.07
CA ILE A 110 5.03 1.24 -9.66
C ILE A 110 4.61 1.47 -11.11
N SER A 111 3.76 2.47 -11.37
CA SER A 111 3.23 2.72 -12.72
C SER A 111 4.33 3.02 -13.76
N PRO A 112 5.32 3.89 -13.49
CA PRO A 112 6.45 4.10 -14.39
C PRO A 112 7.26 2.83 -14.69
N ASN A 113 7.33 1.89 -13.73
CA ASN A 113 8.07 0.65 -13.88
C ASN A 113 7.29 -0.43 -14.63
N VAL A 114 6.03 -0.69 -14.30
CA VAL A 114 5.26 -1.77 -14.96
C VAL A 114 4.77 -1.38 -16.37
N TYR A 115 4.69 -0.07 -16.66
CA TYR A 115 4.33 0.45 -17.98
C TYR A 115 5.54 1.13 -18.69
N ARG A 116 6.77 0.69 -18.40
CA ARG A 116 8.01 1.31 -18.89
C ARG A 116 8.19 1.17 -20.40
N THR A 117 7.93 -0.02 -20.93
CA THR A 117 8.00 -0.37 -22.35
C THR A 117 6.62 -0.78 -22.88
N PRO A 118 6.37 -0.76 -24.20
CA PRO A 118 5.10 -1.24 -24.75
C PRO A 118 4.80 -2.70 -24.40
N GLY A 119 5.82 -3.55 -24.37
CA GLY A 119 5.69 -4.97 -24.01
C GLY A 119 5.28 -5.16 -22.54
N GLU A 120 6.00 -4.50 -21.61
CA GLU A 120 5.65 -4.53 -20.18
C GLU A 120 4.25 -3.93 -19.93
N SER A 121 3.88 -2.89 -20.68
CA SER A 121 2.56 -2.28 -20.54
C SER A 121 1.43 -3.22 -20.94
N LEU A 122 1.63 -3.95 -22.04
CA LEU A 122 0.67 -4.95 -22.51
C LEU A 122 0.58 -6.13 -21.53
N ALA A 123 1.71 -6.59 -20.98
CA ALA A 123 1.75 -7.66 -19.98
C ALA A 123 1.02 -7.25 -18.69
N SER A 124 1.24 -6.02 -18.23
CA SER A 124 0.58 -5.47 -17.04
C SER A 124 -0.94 -5.38 -17.22
N PHE A 125 -1.41 -4.95 -18.40
CA PHE A 125 -2.84 -4.91 -18.68
C PHE A 125 -3.45 -6.28 -18.91
N ASP A 126 -2.71 -7.22 -19.49
CA ASP A 126 -3.16 -8.61 -19.59
C ASP A 126 -3.42 -9.19 -18.20
N TYR A 127 -2.48 -8.96 -17.26
CA TYR A 127 -2.64 -9.33 -15.86
C TYR A 127 -3.86 -8.65 -15.22
N ILE A 128 -4.03 -7.33 -15.37
CA ILE A 128 -5.19 -6.59 -14.81
C ILE A 128 -6.52 -7.10 -15.37
N VAL A 129 -6.58 -7.40 -16.67
CA VAL A 129 -7.80 -7.89 -17.30
C VAL A 129 -8.12 -9.31 -16.83
N ARG A 130 -7.10 -10.16 -16.62
CA ARG A 130 -7.25 -11.53 -16.16
C ARG A 130 -7.67 -11.63 -14.70
N GLU A 131 -7.05 -10.85 -13.82
CA GLU A 131 -7.35 -10.85 -12.37
C GLU A 131 -8.56 -9.96 -12.03
N GLY A 132 -8.93 -9.04 -12.94
CA GLY A 132 -10.04 -8.11 -12.77
C GLY A 132 -11.38 -8.67 -13.26
N LYS A 133 -12.45 -7.92 -13.00
CA LYS A 133 -13.83 -8.26 -13.43
C LYS A 133 -14.17 -7.62 -14.78
N PHE A 134 -13.48 -8.02 -15.85
CA PHE A 134 -13.76 -7.51 -17.21
C PHE A 134 -14.57 -8.53 -18.02
N GLY A 135 -15.58 -8.05 -18.75
CA GLY A 135 -16.24 -8.87 -19.78
C GLY A 135 -15.31 -9.10 -20.99
N LEU A 136 -15.58 -10.09 -21.83
CA LEU A 136 -14.66 -10.48 -22.93
C LEU A 136 -14.31 -9.33 -23.90
N VAL A 137 -15.32 -8.57 -24.35
CA VAL A 137 -15.12 -7.43 -25.27
C VAL A 137 -14.49 -6.24 -24.54
N GLU A 138 -14.97 -5.93 -23.34
CA GLU A 138 -14.42 -4.85 -22.51
C GLU A 138 -12.96 -5.11 -22.13
N GLY A 139 -12.61 -6.36 -21.83
CA GLY A 139 -11.27 -6.82 -21.52
C GLY A 139 -10.32 -6.72 -22.70
N PHE A 140 -10.76 -7.08 -23.92
CA PHE A 140 -9.95 -6.88 -25.13
C PHE A 140 -9.62 -5.40 -25.36
N PHE A 141 -10.62 -4.52 -25.29
CA PHE A 141 -10.40 -3.07 -25.43
C PHE A 141 -9.54 -2.51 -24.30
N ALA A 142 -9.83 -2.90 -23.05
CA ALA A 142 -9.05 -2.49 -21.88
C ALA A 142 -7.60 -2.91 -22.01
N LYS A 143 -7.33 -4.13 -22.51
CA LYS A 143 -5.97 -4.63 -22.69
C LYS A 143 -5.16 -3.75 -23.64
N TYR A 144 -5.62 -3.57 -24.87
CA TYR A 144 -4.81 -2.87 -25.88
C TYR A 144 -4.87 -1.34 -25.75
N VAL A 145 -6.07 -0.77 -25.57
CA VAL A 145 -6.23 0.69 -25.45
C VAL A 145 -5.72 1.16 -24.09
N GLY A 146 -5.99 0.41 -23.02
CA GLY A 146 -5.49 0.72 -21.69
C GLY A 146 -3.97 0.63 -21.61
N ALA A 147 -3.35 -0.41 -22.18
CA ALA A 147 -1.88 -0.51 -22.25
C ALA A 147 -1.25 0.65 -23.00
N ALA A 148 -1.81 1.04 -24.15
CA ALA A 148 -1.31 2.18 -24.91
C ALA A 148 -1.45 3.48 -24.09
N ALA A 149 -2.62 3.73 -23.49
CA ALA A 149 -2.86 4.91 -22.68
C ALA A 149 -1.92 4.98 -21.46
N MET A 150 -1.77 3.88 -20.73
CA MET A 150 -0.93 3.83 -19.53
C MET A 150 0.56 3.91 -19.85
N PHE A 151 1.01 3.41 -21.00
CA PHE A 151 2.37 3.65 -21.46
C PHE A 151 2.67 5.14 -21.61
N PHE A 152 1.76 5.94 -22.18
CA PHE A 152 1.98 7.40 -22.27
C PHE A 152 1.79 8.11 -20.92
N VAL A 153 0.83 7.67 -20.10
CA VAL A 153 0.64 8.20 -18.74
C VAL A 153 1.86 7.94 -17.87
N SER A 154 2.49 6.77 -17.98
CA SER A 154 3.69 6.40 -17.22
C SER A 154 4.87 7.31 -17.55
N LYS A 155 5.05 7.72 -18.82
CA LYS A 155 6.05 8.72 -19.21
C LYS A 155 5.78 10.09 -18.60
N ARG A 156 4.50 10.49 -18.51
CA ARG A 156 4.12 11.75 -17.83
C ARG A 156 4.37 11.68 -16.32
N LEU A 157 4.07 10.53 -15.69
CA LEU A 157 4.34 10.29 -14.27
C LEU A 157 5.83 10.28 -13.97
N LYS A 158 6.64 9.61 -14.80
CA LYS A 158 8.12 9.64 -14.75
C LYS A 158 8.63 11.09 -14.67
N LYS A 159 8.17 11.94 -15.59
CA LYS A 159 8.55 13.37 -15.61
C LYS A 159 8.03 14.12 -14.37
N ARG A 160 6.77 13.89 -13.96
CA ARG A 160 6.15 14.55 -12.81
C ARG A 160 6.87 14.27 -11.49
N HIS A 161 7.31 13.03 -11.31
CA HIS A 161 8.00 12.59 -10.09
C HIS A 161 9.52 12.70 -10.19
N HIS A 162 10.05 13.43 -11.21
CA HIS A 162 11.48 13.69 -11.40
C HIS A 162 12.34 12.42 -11.39
N MET A 163 11.83 11.35 -11.99
CA MET A 163 12.52 10.05 -12.05
C MET A 163 13.68 10.07 -13.06
N ARG A 164 14.67 9.22 -12.82
CA ARG A 164 15.81 8.96 -13.72
C ARG A 164 15.35 8.39 -15.05
N ASP A 165 16.27 8.42 -16.02
CA ASP A 165 15.95 7.91 -17.34
C ASP A 165 15.63 6.43 -17.34
N ASP A 166 16.45 5.66 -16.62
CA ASP A 166 16.13 4.30 -16.22
C ASP A 166 15.36 4.30 -14.89
N VAL A 167 14.04 4.18 -15.00
CA VAL A 167 13.10 4.14 -13.86
C VAL A 167 13.30 2.90 -12.97
N ARG A 168 14.00 1.86 -13.45
CA ARG A 168 14.34 0.69 -12.63
C ARG A 168 15.31 1.06 -11.53
N GLN A 169 16.27 1.93 -11.81
CA GLN A 169 17.22 2.38 -10.80
C GLN A 169 16.52 3.08 -9.62
N ASP A 170 15.48 3.88 -9.89
CA ASP A 170 14.68 4.52 -8.83
C ASP A 170 13.93 3.52 -7.96
N LEU A 171 13.43 2.45 -8.58
CA LEU A 171 12.80 1.35 -7.87
C LEU A 171 13.81 0.56 -7.02
N TYR A 172 14.98 0.23 -7.58
CA TYR A 172 16.05 -0.46 -6.85
C TYR A 172 16.55 0.36 -5.67
N GLU A 173 16.77 1.66 -5.87
CA GLU A 173 17.21 2.56 -4.79
C GLU A 173 16.16 2.65 -3.67
N ALA A 174 14.88 2.79 -4.00
CA ALA A 174 13.82 2.84 -3.00
C ALA A 174 13.72 1.52 -2.22
N VAL A 175 13.88 0.39 -2.90
CA VAL A 175 13.91 -0.95 -2.29
C VAL A 175 15.14 -1.13 -1.41
N ASP A 176 16.31 -0.68 -1.85
CA ASP A 176 17.54 -0.72 -1.06
C ASP A 176 17.47 0.19 0.16
N ASP A 177 16.84 1.37 0.05
CA ASP A 177 16.59 2.26 1.19
C ASP A 177 15.69 1.59 2.24
N TRP A 178 14.65 0.87 1.80
CA TRP A 178 13.83 0.04 2.68
C TRP A 178 14.68 -1.04 3.37
N MET A 179 15.49 -1.78 2.61
CA MET A 179 16.33 -2.85 3.19
C MET A 179 17.40 -2.31 4.15
N LYS A 180 17.98 -1.14 3.87
CA LYS A 180 18.88 -0.44 4.81
C LYS A 180 18.15 -0.09 6.11
N ALA A 181 16.90 0.34 6.01
CA ALA A 181 16.10 0.72 7.16
C ALA A 181 15.69 -0.47 8.01
N VAL A 182 15.26 -1.58 7.40
CA VAL A 182 15.06 -2.85 8.12
C VAL A 182 16.37 -3.26 8.80
N GLY A 183 17.50 -3.09 8.11
CA GLY A 183 18.82 -3.38 8.65
C GLY A 183 19.12 -4.87 8.73
N LYS A 184 20.22 -5.24 9.39
CA LYS A 184 20.71 -6.63 9.46
C LYS A 184 20.37 -7.35 10.78
N HIS A 185 19.89 -6.62 11.78
CA HIS A 185 19.74 -7.11 13.15
C HIS A 185 18.31 -7.54 13.51
N ARG A 186 17.35 -7.39 12.58
CA ARG A 186 15.95 -7.78 12.76
C ARG A 186 15.43 -8.49 11.51
N LYS A 187 14.42 -9.34 11.66
CA LYS A 187 13.81 -10.08 10.55
C LYS A 187 12.93 -9.17 9.70
N PHE A 188 12.23 -8.26 10.36
CA PHE A 188 11.27 -7.31 9.80
C PHE A 188 11.51 -5.92 10.40
N MET A 189 10.92 -4.87 9.84
CA MET A 189 10.87 -3.55 10.48
C MET A 189 10.26 -3.65 11.89
N GLY A 190 9.22 -4.49 12.04
CA GLY A 190 8.60 -4.81 13.34
C GLY A 190 9.42 -5.65 14.32
N GLY A 191 10.66 -6.04 13.97
CA GLY A 191 11.49 -6.92 14.82
C GLY A 191 11.34 -8.39 14.42
N ASP A 192 10.73 -9.18 15.30
CA ASP A 192 10.52 -10.62 15.11
C ASP A 192 9.29 -10.95 14.26
N HIS A 193 8.29 -10.07 14.26
CA HIS A 193 7.07 -10.16 13.45
C HIS A 193 6.93 -8.90 12.58
N PRO A 194 6.28 -8.99 11.40
CA PRO A 194 6.08 -7.82 10.55
C PRO A 194 5.11 -6.83 11.20
N ASN A 195 5.45 -5.54 11.13
CA ASN A 195 4.56 -4.46 11.56
C ASN A 195 3.79 -3.87 10.36
N LEU A 196 3.04 -2.79 10.57
CA LEU A 196 2.24 -2.21 9.49
C LEU A 196 3.10 -1.58 8.38
N ALA A 197 4.35 -1.19 8.66
CA ALA A 197 5.26 -0.73 7.62
C ALA A 197 5.74 -1.89 6.73
N ASP A 198 6.07 -3.04 7.32
CA ASP A 198 6.41 -4.24 6.55
C ASP A 198 5.26 -4.63 5.61
N LEU A 199 4.03 -4.69 6.16
CA LEU A 199 2.83 -5.03 5.39
C LEU A 199 2.52 -4.00 4.29
N ALA A 200 2.76 -2.71 4.54
CA ALA A 200 2.55 -1.66 3.55
C ALA A 200 3.53 -1.79 2.37
N VAL A 201 4.83 -1.99 2.64
CA VAL A 201 5.84 -2.18 1.59
C VAL A 201 5.59 -3.47 0.82
N TYR A 202 5.33 -4.57 1.53
CA TYR A 202 5.03 -5.86 0.92
C TYR A 202 3.80 -5.77 0.01
N GLY A 203 2.71 -5.18 0.50
CA GLY A 203 1.46 -5.03 -0.25
C GLY A 203 1.64 -4.23 -1.55
N VAL A 204 2.45 -3.17 -1.53
CA VAL A 204 2.72 -2.37 -2.74
C VAL A 204 3.61 -3.11 -3.73
N LEU A 205 4.67 -3.79 -3.27
CA LEU A 205 5.53 -4.58 -4.16
C LEU A 205 4.82 -5.78 -4.77
N ARG A 206 3.91 -6.41 -4.02
CA ARG A 206 3.10 -7.53 -4.46
C ARG A 206 2.25 -7.23 -5.70
N VAL A 207 1.87 -5.97 -5.92
CA VAL A 207 1.13 -5.56 -7.13
C VAL A 207 1.90 -5.87 -8.42
N MET A 208 3.23 -5.97 -8.35
CA MET A 208 4.08 -6.26 -9.52
C MET A 208 4.35 -7.76 -9.72
N GLU A 209 3.88 -8.65 -8.84
CA GLU A 209 4.11 -10.09 -8.98
C GLU A 209 3.70 -10.62 -10.35
N GLY A 210 4.56 -11.45 -10.95
CA GLY A 210 4.36 -11.98 -12.29
C GLY A 210 4.74 -11.03 -13.43
N LEU A 211 5.16 -9.79 -13.14
CA LEU A 211 5.64 -8.83 -14.12
C LEU A 211 7.17 -8.75 -14.12
N GLU A 212 7.75 -8.32 -15.24
CA GLU A 212 9.20 -8.12 -15.41
C GLU A 212 9.80 -7.25 -14.31
N ALA A 213 9.13 -6.16 -13.94
CA ALA A 213 9.58 -5.24 -12.89
C ALA A 213 9.80 -5.91 -11.53
N PHE A 214 9.02 -6.94 -11.21
CA PHE A 214 9.19 -7.68 -9.96
C PHE A 214 10.36 -8.66 -10.03
N GLY A 215 10.52 -9.37 -11.15
CA GLY A 215 11.69 -10.22 -11.39
C GLY A 215 12.99 -9.42 -11.26
N ASP A 216 13.03 -8.26 -11.93
CA ASP A 216 14.13 -7.30 -11.87
C ASP A 216 14.46 -6.85 -10.43
N VAL A 217 13.44 -6.50 -9.63
CA VAL A 217 13.63 -6.14 -8.21
C VAL A 217 14.20 -7.31 -7.40
N MET A 218 13.73 -8.53 -7.65
CA MET A 218 14.21 -9.72 -6.94
C MET A 218 15.64 -10.10 -7.31
N GLU A 219 16.05 -9.84 -8.55
CA GLU A 219 17.40 -10.15 -9.05
C GLU A 219 18.43 -9.08 -8.68
N HIS A 220 18.06 -7.80 -8.79
CA HIS A 220 19.01 -6.68 -8.67
C HIS A 220 19.07 -6.03 -7.28
N THR A 221 18.26 -6.49 -6.32
CA THR A 221 18.28 -5.98 -4.95
C THR A 221 18.39 -7.11 -3.93
N LYS A 222 18.57 -6.77 -2.65
CA LYS A 222 18.64 -7.76 -1.56
C LYS A 222 17.29 -8.01 -0.88
N ILE A 223 16.17 -7.64 -1.50
CA ILE A 223 14.86 -7.68 -0.86
C ILE A 223 14.26 -9.09 -0.78
N GLN A 224 14.62 -9.98 -1.68
CA GLN A 224 13.96 -11.29 -1.83
C GLN A 224 13.85 -12.09 -0.52
N PRO A 225 14.90 -12.19 0.34
CA PRO A 225 14.77 -12.91 1.60
C PRO A 225 13.79 -12.25 2.57
N TRP A 226 13.72 -10.92 2.62
CA TRP A 226 12.74 -10.21 3.45
C TRP A 226 11.32 -10.41 2.91
N TYR A 227 11.15 -10.32 1.58
CA TYR A 227 9.86 -10.47 0.92
C TYR A 227 9.23 -11.84 1.21
N ARG A 228 10.01 -12.92 1.02
CA ARG A 228 9.62 -14.30 1.31
C ARG A 228 9.23 -14.49 2.78
N ARG A 229 9.99 -13.91 3.71
CA ARG A 229 9.64 -13.97 5.14
C ARG A 229 8.31 -13.30 5.46
N VAL A 230 7.97 -12.19 4.81
CA VAL A 230 6.68 -11.53 5.02
C VAL A 230 5.55 -12.37 4.43
N GLU A 231 5.76 -12.91 3.23
CA GLU A 231 4.82 -13.83 2.57
C GLU A 231 4.53 -15.07 3.43
N ASP A 232 5.57 -15.72 3.95
CA ASP A 232 5.46 -16.89 4.83
C ASP A 232 4.69 -16.55 6.12
N ALA A 233 5.02 -15.41 6.73
CA ALA A 233 4.37 -14.94 7.96
C ALA A 233 2.86 -14.67 7.75
N ILE A 234 2.47 -14.19 6.58
CA ILE A 234 1.05 -13.99 6.20
C ILE A 234 0.38 -15.35 5.94
N GLY A 235 1.05 -16.24 5.20
CA GLY A 235 0.51 -17.54 4.79
C GLY A 235 0.27 -18.52 5.93
N GLN A 236 1.05 -18.42 7.02
CA GLN A 236 0.91 -19.28 8.21
C GLN A 236 -0.25 -18.87 9.14
N GLY A 237 -1.01 -17.82 8.81
CA GLY A 237 -2.11 -17.35 9.66
C GLY A 237 -1.65 -16.73 10.98
N GLU A 238 -0.36 -16.44 11.13
CA GLU A 238 0.21 -15.81 12.32
C GLU A 238 -0.33 -14.38 12.54
N ALA A 239 -0.94 -13.75 11.53
CA ALA A 239 -1.51 -12.41 11.61
C ALA A 239 -2.52 -12.23 12.78
N ALA A 240 -3.28 -13.29 13.12
CA ALA A 240 -4.21 -13.28 14.24
C ALA A 240 -3.52 -13.39 15.62
N SER A 241 -2.27 -13.83 15.66
CA SER A 241 -1.46 -13.87 16.87
C SER A 241 -0.82 -12.50 17.17
N TRP A 242 -0.44 -11.74 16.14
CA TRP A 242 0.15 -10.39 16.27
C TRP A 242 -0.85 -9.31 16.72
N ALA A 243 -2.13 -9.66 16.79
CA ALA A 243 -3.21 -8.81 17.24
C ALA A 243 -3.46 -8.88 18.75
N ARG A 244 -2.88 -9.85 19.46
CA ARG A 244 -3.17 -10.09 20.87
C ARG A 244 -2.09 -9.50 21.78
N CYS A 245 -2.52 -8.53 22.56
CA CYS A 245 -2.06 -8.32 23.93
C CYS A 245 -2.92 -9.20 24.85
#